data_AF-A0A3C1RTX6-F1
#
_entry.id   AF-A0A3C1RTX6-F1
#
_cell.length_a   1.000
_cell.length_b   1.000
_cell.length_c   1.000
_cell.angle_alpha   90.00
_cell.angle_beta   90.00
_cell.angle_gamma   90.00
#
_symmetry.space_group_name_H-M   'P 1'
#
loop_
_entity.id
_entity.type
_entity.pdbx_description
1 polymer ?
#
loop_
_entity_poly.entity_id
_entity_poly.type
_entity_poly.pdbx_seq_one_letter_code
_entity_poly.pdbx_strand_id
1 'polypeptide(L)'
;MQALSQEQIERLKKEAIASFIKAANAPFIVAVIGQTGVGKSSLINALFNTELKTDAVKPCTMTVEKVVVKGNKGGELWFFDLPGIGESESADARYLEDYKQKLIEADVVLWCLHCDNRSVTFDVIALNKILASFSLEKQAQLMSKITFVLTKADTLSHPAWLLAKLDNTWGMFAPGKFTREILDQKAEYYQETFLRPYSHGIVSRTYNDGTFKIDDPRFSWDTYSIVFQGFMDATTLSELKANYPHYQEVFKRLYQNYQVVPCSSSFRFNLNKLMLVIVNKMGQEAIARFNNFLNDQLDKLPFAKAKEYSNLIVIDPNKNRKLFDLTETRI
;
A
#
# COMPACT_ATOMS: atom_id res chain seq x y z
N MET A 1 -20.60 14.04 42.08
CA MET A 1 -20.91 14.12 40.64
C MET A 1 -22.34 14.63 40.51
N GLN A 2 -22.56 15.85 40.03
CA GLN A 2 -23.90 16.34 39.71
C GLN A 2 -24.40 15.63 38.45
N ALA A 3 -25.64 15.12 38.48
CA ALA A 3 -26.27 14.52 37.31
C ALA A 3 -26.58 15.59 36.26
N LEU A 4 -26.28 15.29 35.00
CA LEU A 4 -26.55 16.19 33.86
C LEU A 4 -28.06 16.41 33.71
N SER A 5 -28.47 17.64 33.38
CA SER A 5 -29.87 17.95 33.06
C SER A 5 -30.31 17.27 31.75
N GLN A 6 -31.61 17.07 31.56
CA GLN A 6 -32.15 16.49 30.32
C GLN A 6 -31.71 17.29 29.07
N GLU A 7 -31.69 18.61 29.17
CA GLU A 7 -31.27 19.51 28.11
C GLU A 7 -29.77 19.36 27.78
N GLN A 8 -28.92 19.14 28.79
CA GLN A 8 -27.50 18.83 28.60
C GLN A 8 -27.30 17.46 27.93
N ILE A 9 -28.08 16.45 28.31
CA ILE A 9 -28.03 15.11 27.70
C ILE A 9 -28.45 15.16 26.22
N GLU A 10 -29.49 15.92 25.90
CA GLU A 10 -29.99 16.04 24.52
C GLU A 10 -29.04 16.81 23.61
N ARG A 11 -28.42 17.87 24.14
CA ARG A 11 -27.34 18.59 23.47
C ARG A 11 -26.13 17.68 23.20
N LEU A 12 -25.66 16.92 24.20
CA LEU A 12 -24.56 15.98 24.05
C LEU A 12 -24.86 14.89 23.01
N LYS A 13 -26.08 14.36 22.98
CA LYS A 13 -26.51 13.40 21.95
C LYS A 13 -26.46 14.01 20.56
N LYS A 14 -26.98 15.24 20.39
CA LYS A 14 -26.99 15.93 19.10
C LYS A 14 -25.57 16.24 18.61
N GLU A 15 -24.69 16.68 19.51
CA GLU A 15 -23.26 16.92 19.22
C GLU A 15 -22.54 15.62 18.88
N ALA A 16 -22.80 14.52 19.59
CA ALA A 16 -22.23 13.20 19.30
C ALA A 16 -22.69 12.65 17.94
N ILE A 17 -23.99 12.76 17.62
CA ILE A 17 -24.53 12.35 16.32
C ILE A 17 -23.93 13.20 15.19
N ALA A 18 -23.87 14.52 15.36
CA ALA A 18 -23.26 15.40 14.36
C ALA A 18 -21.77 15.11 14.15
N SER A 19 -21.04 14.84 15.23
CA SER A 19 -19.64 14.42 15.19
C SER A 19 -19.48 13.07 14.46
N PHE A 20 -20.34 12.10 14.76
CA PHE A 20 -20.36 10.79 14.10
C PHE A 20 -20.64 10.91 12.61
N ILE A 21 -21.65 11.69 12.21
CA ILE A 21 -21.97 11.94 10.80
C ILE A 21 -20.81 12.65 10.10
N LYS A 22 -20.17 13.63 10.76
CA LYS A 22 -19.00 14.32 10.21
C LYS A 22 -17.82 13.37 10.02
N ALA A 23 -17.56 12.48 10.97
CA ALA A 23 -16.51 11.46 10.88
C ALA A 23 -16.82 10.43 9.77
N ALA A 24 -18.08 10.00 9.65
CA ALA A 24 -18.53 9.08 8.60
C ALA A 24 -18.39 9.67 7.19
N ASN A 25 -18.46 11.00 7.06
CA ASN A 25 -18.31 11.72 5.79
C ASN A 25 -16.92 12.36 5.61
N ALA A 26 -15.99 12.16 6.54
CA ALA A 26 -14.64 12.67 6.41
C ALA A 26 -13.92 12.00 5.23
N PRO A 27 -13.10 12.74 4.47
CA PRO A 27 -12.29 12.15 3.41
C PRO A 27 -11.26 11.21 4.02
N PHE A 28 -11.00 10.09 3.35
CA PHE A 28 -9.88 9.23 3.69
C PHE A 28 -8.62 9.75 3.03
N ILE A 29 -7.55 9.92 3.80
CA ILE A 29 -6.33 10.59 3.36
C ILE A 29 -5.23 9.56 3.16
N VAL A 30 -4.69 9.52 1.93
CA VAL A 30 -3.52 8.74 1.58
C VAL A 30 -2.38 9.68 1.19
N ALA A 31 -1.27 9.66 1.91
CA ALA A 31 -0.07 10.40 1.53
C ALA A 31 0.89 9.49 0.77
N VAL A 32 1.49 9.98 -0.31
CA VAL A 32 2.47 9.26 -1.12
C VAL A 32 3.82 9.97 -0.99
N ILE A 33 4.79 9.28 -0.40
CA ILE A 33 6.10 9.82 -0.04
C ILE A 33 7.23 8.95 -0.56
N GLY A 34 8.45 9.47 -0.59
CA GLY A 34 9.64 8.75 -1.02
C GLY A 34 10.54 9.59 -1.91
N GLN A 35 11.73 9.07 -2.20
CA GLN A 35 12.78 9.81 -2.92
C GLN A 35 12.32 10.35 -4.29
N THR A 36 13.05 11.34 -4.80
CA THR A 36 12.83 11.84 -6.16
C THR A 36 13.05 10.74 -7.20
N GLY A 37 12.21 10.70 -8.23
CA GLY A 37 12.33 9.74 -9.33
C GLY A 37 11.87 8.30 -9.02
N VAL A 38 11.41 7.98 -7.81
CA VAL A 38 10.92 6.62 -7.47
C VAL A 38 9.61 6.25 -8.16
N GLY A 39 8.83 7.23 -8.66
CA GLY A 39 7.60 6.98 -9.42
C GLY A 39 6.30 7.20 -8.64
N LYS A 40 6.29 8.12 -7.67
CA LYS A 40 5.12 8.49 -6.85
C LYS A 40 3.91 8.96 -7.69
N SER A 41 4.11 9.98 -8.51
CA SER A 41 3.08 10.53 -9.39
C SER A 41 2.59 9.51 -10.42
N SER A 42 3.51 8.70 -10.99
CA SER A 42 3.16 7.61 -11.90
C SER A 42 2.32 6.53 -11.21
N LEU A 43 2.54 6.26 -9.93
CA LEU A 43 1.73 5.32 -9.14
C LEU A 43 0.31 5.84 -8.95
N ILE A 44 0.16 7.11 -8.58
CA ILE A 44 -1.15 7.75 -8.41
C ILE A 44 -1.93 7.72 -9.74
N ASN A 45 -1.29 8.09 -10.85
CA ASN A 45 -1.89 8.02 -12.18
C ASN A 45 -2.35 6.59 -12.53
N ALA A 46 -1.55 5.57 -12.22
CA ALA A 46 -1.90 4.20 -12.51
C ALA A 46 -3.08 3.68 -11.65
N LEU A 47 -3.13 4.05 -10.36
CA LEU A 47 -4.17 3.62 -9.42
C LEU A 47 -5.52 4.30 -9.68
N PHE A 48 -5.53 5.58 -10.07
CA PHE A 48 -6.77 6.37 -10.17
C PHE A 48 -7.11 6.86 -11.56
N ASN A 49 -6.31 6.48 -12.57
CA ASN A 49 -6.46 6.94 -13.94
C ASN A 49 -6.46 8.48 -14.02
N THR A 50 -5.51 9.11 -13.34
CA THR A 50 -5.30 10.56 -13.31
C THR A 50 -4.17 10.99 -14.25
N GLU A 51 -4.03 12.29 -14.48
CA GLU A 51 -3.06 12.89 -15.40
C GLU A 51 -2.06 13.83 -14.69
N LEU A 52 -1.55 13.43 -13.52
CA LEU A 52 -0.48 14.18 -12.85
C LEU A 52 0.76 14.25 -13.75
N LYS A 53 1.45 15.39 -13.72
CA LYS A 53 2.65 15.60 -14.55
C LYS A 53 3.77 14.68 -14.11
N THR A 54 4.39 13.98 -15.07
CA THR A 54 5.54 13.10 -14.84
C THR A 54 6.60 13.35 -15.91
N ASP A 55 7.86 13.52 -15.50
CA ASP A 55 9.01 13.67 -16.40
C ASP A 55 10.05 12.60 -16.05
N ALA A 56 10.62 11.99 -17.09
CA ALA A 56 11.60 10.91 -16.95
C ALA A 56 13.02 11.40 -16.64
N VAL A 57 13.27 12.71 -16.79
CA VAL A 57 14.58 13.36 -16.75
C VAL A 57 14.71 14.31 -15.55
N LYS A 58 13.64 15.01 -15.16
CA LYS A 58 13.67 16.00 -14.07
C LYS A 58 12.56 15.81 -13.03
N PRO A 59 12.78 16.27 -11.78
CA PRO A 59 11.70 16.31 -10.80
C PRO A 59 10.59 17.28 -11.25
N CYS A 60 9.34 16.82 -11.20
CA CYS A 60 8.17 17.67 -11.51
C CYS A 60 7.49 18.23 -10.27
N THR A 61 7.41 17.42 -9.21
CA THR A 61 6.60 17.73 -8.03
C THR A 61 7.40 18.54 -7.02
N MET A 62 7.32 19.87 -7.11
CA MET A 62 7.99 20.79 -6.16
C MET A 62 7.06 21.26 -5.02
N THR A 63 5.77 20.92 -5.08
CA THR A 63 4.74 21.24 -4.07
C THR A 63 3.84 20.04 -3.83
N VAL A 64 3.19 19.97 -2.67
CA VAL A 64 2.21 18.92 -2.38
C VAL A 64 1.01 19.05 -3.33
N GLU A 65 0.77 18.03 -4.16
CA GLU A 65 -0.37 18.00 -5.08
C GLU A 65 -1.48 17.09 -4.52
N LYS A 66 -2.72 17.59 -4.51
CA LYS A 66 -3.89 16.87 -4.00
C LYS A 66 -4.74 16.34 -5.15
N VAL A 67 -4.98 15.03 -5.16
CA VAL A 67 -5.93 14.36 -6.05
C VAL A 67 -7.14 13.91 -5.23
N VAL A 68 -8.33 14.30 -5.65
CA VAL A 68 -9.59 13.87 -5.02
C VAL A 68 -10.28 12.86 -5.91
N VAL A 69 -10.59 11.69 -5.36
CA VAL A 69 -11.38 10.69 -6.04
C VAL A 69 -12.63 10.36 -5.22
N LYS A 70 -13.79 10.35 -5.89
CA LYS A 70 -15.08 10.13 -5.24
C LYS A 70 -15.44 8.65 -5.26
N GLY A 71 -15.79 8.11 -4.09
CA GLY A 71 -16.39 6.79 -3.94
C GLY A 71 -17.87 6.80 -4.31
N ASN A 72 -18.40 5.62 -4.63
CA ASN A 72 -19.78 5.47 -5.12
C ASN A 72 -20.86 5.86 -4.09
N LYS A 73 -20.51 5.91 -2.80
CA LYS A 73 -21.43 6.27 -1.71
C LYS A 73 -21.14 7.65 -1.10
N GLY A 74 -20.51 8.55 -1.87
CA GLY A 74 -20.25 9.94 -1.46
C GLY A 74 -19.02 10.14 -0.56
N GLY A 75 -18.28 9.09 -0.21
CA GLY A 75 -16.99 9.21 0.46
C GLY A 75 -15.92 9.76 -0.49
N GLU A 76 -14.98 10.54 0.02
CA GLU A 76 -13.86 11.06 -0.76
C GLU A 76 -12.55 10.38 -0.35
N LEU A 77 -11.71 10.08 -1.32
CA LEU A 77 -10.36 9.57 -1.14
C LEU A 77 -9.38 10.62 -1.65
N TRP A 78 -8.51 11.11 -0.77
CA TRP A 78 -7.58 12.20 -1.07
C TRP A 78 -6.15 11.65 -1.12
N PHE A 79 -5.53 11.72 -2.30
CA PHE A 79 -4.11 11.42 -2.45
C PHE A 79 -3.30 12.70 -2.41
N PHE A 80 -2.26 12.71 -1.59
CA PHE A 80 -1.27 13.77 -1.57
C PHE A 80 0.03 13.23 -2.17
N ASP A 81 0.44 13.75 -3.32
CA ASP A 81 1.78 13.50 -3.88
C ASP A 81 2.74 14.52 -3.27
N LEU A 82 3.72 14.04 -2.51
CA LEU A 82 4.69 14.92 -1.87
C LEU A 82 5.95 15.05 -2.74
N PRO A 83 6.68 16.18 -2.66
CA PRO A 83 8.01 16.29 -3.25
C PRO A 83 8.94 15.15 -2.81
N GLY A 84 9.84 14.75 -3.69
CA GLY A 84 10.84 13.74 -3.34
C GLY A 84 11.99 14.33 -2.52
N ILE A 85 12.50 13.52 -1.60
CA ILE A 85 13.75 13.80 -0.87
C ILE A 85 14.95 13.28 -1.67
N GLY A 86 16.12 13.87 -1.45
CA GLY A 86 17.38 13.51 -2.12
C GLY A 86 17.82 14.46 -3.24
N GLU A 87 17.26 15.68 -3.29
CA GLU A 87 17.63 16.71 -4.27
C GLU A 87 18.64 17.73 -3.73
N SER A 88 18.52 18.12 -2.46
CA SER A 88 19.47 19.01 -1.75
C SER A 88 19.20 19.00 -0.25
N GLU A 89 20.24 19.15 0.59
CA GLU A 89 20.12 19.06 2.05
C GLU A 89 19.11 20.06 2.67
N SER A 90 19.05 21.28 2.15
CA SER A 90 18.13 22.32 2.66
C SER A 90 16.68 22.06 2.27
N ALA A 91 16.42 21.56 1.06
CA ALA A 91 15.09 21.14 0.64
C ALA A 91 14.64 19.89 1.42
N ASP A 92 15.58 18.97 1.70
CA ASP A 92 15.30 17.72 2.41
C ASP A 92 14.82 17.98 3.84
N ALA A 93 15.40 18.95 4.57
CA ALA A 93 14.92 19.27 5.92
C ALA A 93 13.45 19.74 5.93
N ARG A 94 13.06 20.59 4.97
CA ARG A 94 11.67 21.03 4.80
C ARG A 94 10.76 19.86 4.44
N TYR A 95 11.16 19.03 3.48
CA TYR A 95 10.37 17.88 3.05
C TYR A 95 10.20 16.83 4.15
N LEU A 96 11.22 16.61 5.00
CA LEU A 96 11.08 15.72 6.15
C LEU A 96 10.03 16.22 7.16
N GLU A 97 9.90 17.53 7.35
CA GLU A 97 8.84 18.09 8.19
C GLU A 97 7.46 17.93 7.53
N ASP A 98 7.34 18.16 6.22
CA ASP A 98 6.11 17.87 5.47
C ASP A 98 5.71 16.39 5.58
N TYR A 99 6.69 15.48 5.48
CA TYR A 99 6.48 14.03 5.62
C TYR A 99 6.01 13.69 7.03
N LYS A 100 6.61 14.30 8.05
CA LYS A 100 6.22 14.12 9.45
C LYS A 100 4.79 14.59 9.71
N GLN A 101 4.43 15.78 9.22
CA GLN A 101 3.07 16.31 9.32
C GLN A 101 2.08 15.38 8.62
N LYS A 102 2.38 14.95 7.38
CA LYS A 102 1.50 14.01 6.65
C LYS A 102 1.42 12.63 7.27
N LEU A 103 2.47 12.13 7.92
CA LEU A 103 2.42 10.87 8.65
C LEU A 103 1.46 10.94 9.86
N ILE A 104 1.34 12.12 10.50
CA ILE A 104 0.37 12.35 11.56
C ILE A 104 -1.06 12.42 10.99
N GLU A 105 -1.25 13.25 9.95
CA GLU A 105 -2.56 13.58 9.38
C GLU A 105 -3.19 12.45 8.57
N ALA A 106 -2.40 11.72 7.79
CA ALA A 106 -2.91 10.73 6.85
C ALA A 106 -3.45 9.49 7.57
N ASP A 107 -4.44 8.84 6.96
CA ASP A 107 -4.92 7.54 7.41
C ASP A 107 -3.97 6.42 6.95
N VAL A 108 -3.44 6.54 5.72
CA VAL A 108 -2.43 5.65 5.16
C VAL A 108 -1.31 6.45 4.53
N VAL A 109 -0.08 5.98 4.70
CA VAL A 109 1.10 6.53 4.02
C VAL A 109 1.69 5.47 3.10
N LEU A 110 1.81 5.75 1.82
CA LEU A 110 2.54 4.93 0.86
C LEU A 110 3.99 5.44 0.81
N TRP A 111 4.92 4.70 1.39
CA TRP A 111 6.34 4.99 1.27
C TRP A 111 6.89 4.26 0.04
N CYS A 112 7.07 5.00 -1.05
CA CYS A 112 7.54 4.47 -2.33
C CYS A 112 9.07 4.42 -2.38
N LEU A 113 9.60 3.25 -2.73
CA LEU A 113 11.02 2.99 -2.93
C LEU A 113 11.22 2.37 -4.31
N HIS A 114 12.29 2.75 -5.00
CA HIS A 114 12.61 2.13 -6.28
C HIS A 114 12.96 0.65 -6.09
N CYS A 115 12.28 -0.25 -6.80
CA CYS A 115 12.42 -1.69 -6.61
C CYS A 115 13.84 -2.19 -6.90
N ASP A 116 14.55 -1.63 -7.88
CA ASP A 116 15.94 -1.99 -8.17
C ASP A 116 16.97 -1.43 -7.18
N ASN A 117 16.58 -0.52 -6.28
CA ASN A 117 17.52 0.02 -5.31
C ASN A 117 18.05 -1.11 -4.40
N ARG A 118 19.36 -1.04 -4.11
CA ARG A 118 20.05 -1.98 -3.22
C ARG A 118 20.36 -1.37 -1.86
N SER A 119 20.32 -0.04 -1.75
CA SER A 119 20.59 0.68 -0.51
C SER A 119 19.30 1.25 0.06
N VAL A 120 18.94 0.79 1.25
CA VAL A 120 17.79 1.26 2.05
C VAL A 120 18.20 2.30 3.09
N THR A 121 19.50 2.55 3.25
CA THR A 121 20.07 3.38 4.32
C THR A 121 19.49 4.79 4.34
N PHE A 122 19.33 5.41 3.19
CA PHE A 122 18.81 6.78 3.10
C PHE A 122 17.38 6.86 3.65
N ASP A 123 16.48 5.97 3.19
CA ASP A 123 15.10 5.91 3.65
C ASP A 123 15.01 5.54 5.15
N VAL A 124 15.86 4.63 5.63
CA VAL A 124 15.93 4.29 7.07
C VAL A 124 16.34 5.51 7.90
N ILE A 125 17.34 6.28 7.46
CA ILE A 125 17.76 7.51 8.13
C ILE A 125 16.64 8.55 8.12
N ALA A 126 15.97 8.74 6.98
CA ALA A 126 14.84 9.66 6.85
C ALA A 126 13.69 9.28 7.79
N LEU A 127 13.31 8.00 7.81
CA LEU A 127 12.27 7.47 8.70
C LEU A 127 12.63 7.67 10.17
N ASN A 128 13.87 7.32 10.56
CA ASN A 128 14.35 7.53 11.92
C ASN A 128 14.30 9.01 12.34
N LYS A 129 14.71 9.93 11.46
CA LYS A 129 14.64 11.37 11.74
C LYS A 129 13.20 11.85 11.93
N ILE A 130 12.27 11.41 11.08
CA ILE A 130 10.83 11.74 11.19
C ILE A 130 10.27 11.24 12.53
N LEU A 131 10.67 10.03 12.94
CA LEU A 131 10.12 9.36 14.11
C LEU A 131 10.78 9.76 15.45
N ALA A 132 12.00 10.30 15.42
CA ALA A 132 12.84 10.52 16.60
C ALA A 132 12.18 11.36 17.70
N SER A 133 11.30 12.30 17.35
CA SER A 133 10.63 13.17 18.34
C SER A 133 9.40 12.55 19.00
N PHE A 134 8.98 11.34 18.62
CA PHE A 134 7.78 10.69 19.15
C PHE A 134 8.13 9.61 20.18
N SER A 135 7.21 9.36 21.13
CA SER A 135 7.30 8.21 22.04
C SER A 135 7.26 6.89 21.29
N LEU A 136 7.80 5.81 21.86
CA LEU A 136 7.82 4.48 21.23
C LEU A 136 6.41 4.00 20.83
N GLU A 137 5.42 4.23 21.68
CA GLU A 137 4.02 3.91 21.38
C GLU A 137 3.54 4.69 20.14
N LYS A 138 3.80 6.00 20.09
CA LYS A 138 3.39 6.83 18.96
C LYS A 138 4.14 6.47 17.68
N GLN A 139 5.42 6.13 17.76
CA GLN A 139 6.19 5.63 16.62
C GLN A 139 5.53 4.39 16.04
N ALA A 140 5.18 3.41 16.87
CA ALA A 140 4.56 2.19 16.39
C ALA A 140 3.15 2.41 15.80
N GLN A 141 2.37 3.32 16.39
CA GLN A 141 1.10 3.77 15.80
C GLN A 141 1.31 4.39 14.41
N LEU A 142 2.30 5.28 14.25
CA LEU A 142 2.60 5.89 12.95
C LEU A 142 3.11 4.85 11.95
N MET A 143 3.96 3.91 12.37
CA MET A 143 4.43 2.80 11.54
C MET A 143 3.30 1.91 11.03
N SER A 144 2.25 1.71 11.83
CA SER A 144 1.07 0.93 11.40
C SER A 144 0.31 1.57 10.21
N LYS A 145 0.44 2.89 10.04
CA LYS A 145 -0.15 3.64 8.90
C LYS A 145 0.67 3.51 7.61
N ILE A 146 1.95 3.15 7.72
CA ILE A 146 2.86 3.09 6.57
C ILE A 146 2.67 1.76 5.83
N THR A 147 2.55 1.85 4.50
CA THR A 147 2.68 0.75 3.55
C THR A 147 3.89 1.04 2.68
N PHE A 148 4.89 0.17 2.73
CA PHE A 148 6.05 0.28 1.85
C PHE A 148 5.72 -0.29 0.48
N VAL A 149 6.02 0.48 -0.58
CA VAL A 149 5.71 0.12 -1.97
C VAL A 149 7.00 0.12 -2.77
N LEU A 150 7.38 -1.03 -3.33
CA LEU A 150 8.54 -1.11 -4.24
C LEU A 150 8.07 -0.79 -5.65
N THR A 151 8.14 0.47 -6.05
CA THR A 151 7.72 0.96 -7.36
C THR A 151 8.72 0.55 -8.44
N LYS A 152 8.31 0.63 -9.71
CA LYS A 152 9.16 0.28 -10.87
C LYS A 152 9.68 -1.17 -10.81
N ALA A 153 8.86 -2.11 -10.33
CA ALA A 153 9.22 -3.53 -10.29
C ALA A 153 9.61 -4.08 -11.68
N ASP A 154 9.08 -3.50 -12.76
CA ASP A 154 9.40 -3.80 -14.15
C ASP A 154 10.89 -3.61 -14.51
N THR A 155 11.64 -2.82 -13.73
CA THR A 155 13.06 -2.57 -14.00
C THR A 155 13.99 -3.68 -13.49
N LEU A 156 13.46 -4.67 -12.76
CA LEU A 156 14.26 -5.83 -12.37
C LEU A 156 14.69 -6.59 -13.63
N SER A 157 15.97 -6.48 -13.95
CA SER A 157 16.52 -6.93 -15.20
C SER A 157 16.80 -8.44 -15.16
N HIS A 158 15.95 -9.18 -15.88
CA HIS A 158 16.07 -10.61 -16.23
C HIS A 158 15.65 -11.63 -15.15
N PRO A 159 14.90 -12.69 -15.53
CA PRO A 159 14.39 -13.00 -16.87
C PRO A 159 13.18 -12.15 -17.28
N ALA A 160 12.75 -12.32 -18.53
CA ALA A 160 11.65 -11.59 -19.16
C ALA A 160 10.33 -11.67 -18.36
N TRP A 161 9.55 -10.60 -18.44
CA TRP A 161 8.19 -10.59 -17.91
C TRP A 161 7.24 -11.35 -18.84
N LEU A 162 6.23 -11.98 -18.29
CA LEU A 162 5.18 -12.65 -19.05
C LEU A 162 4.05 -11.66 -19.33
N LEU A 163 3.62 -11.56 -20.58
CA LEU A 163 2.43 -10.84 -20.99
C LEU A 163 1.33 -11.84 -21.37
N ALA A 164 0.33 -11.99 -20.51
CA ALA A 164 -0.86 -12.77 -20.82
C ALA A 164 -1.79 -11.96 -21.72
N LYS A 165 -2.06 -12.45 -22.93
CA LYS A 165 -3.11 -11.90 -23.79
C LYS A 165 -4.47 -12.43 -23.31
N LEU A 166 -5.25 -11.59 -22.64
CA LEU A 166 -6.54 -11.99 -22.08
C LEU A 166 -7.61 -12.12 -23.19
N ASP A 167 -7.67 -11.12 -24.05
CA ASP A 167 -8.52 -11.07 -25.25
C ASP A 167 -7.85 -10.22 -26.34
N ASN A 168 -8.60 -9.75 -27.35
CA ASN A 168 -8.04 -8.91 -28.43
C ASN A 168 -7.77 -7.44 -28.01
N THR A 169 -8.26 -7.04 -26.84
CA THR A 169 -8.19 -5.68 -26.31
C THR A 169 -7.18 -5.57 -25.17
N TRP A 170 -7.15 -6.53 -24.24
CA TRP A 170 -6.45 -6.43 -22.97
C TRP A 170 -5.31 -7.44 -22.81
N GLY A 171 -4.23 -6.96 -22.21
CA GLY A 171 -3.12 -7.77 -21.70
C GLY A 171 -2.93 -7.57 -20.20
N MET A 172 -2.26 -8.53 -19.57
CA MET A 172 -1.88 -8.47 -18.15
C MET A 172 -0.47 -9.01 -17.97
N PHE A 173 0.39 -8.24 -17.29
CA PHE A 173 1.74 -8.65 -16.99
C PHE A 173 1.82 -9.51 -15.73
N ALA A 174 2.72 -10.49 -15.77
CA ALA A 174 3.10 -11.29 -14.61
C ALA A 174 4.61 -11.54 -14.62
N PRO A 175 5.27 -11.54 -13.45
CA PRO A 175 6.68 -11.92 -13.38
C PRO A 175 6.82 -13.43 -13.65
N GLY A 176 7.88 -13.81 -14.35
CA GLY A 176 8.32 -15.21 -14.39
C GLY A 176 8.73 -15.70 -12.99
N LYS A 177 8.92 -17.03 -12.83
CA LYS A 177 9.22 -17.65 -11.53
C LYS A 177 10.40 -17.00 -10.80
N PHE A 178 11.53 -16.81 -11.48
CA PHE A 178 12.72 -16.21 -10.88
C PHE A 178 12.51 -14.73 -10.49
N THR A 179 11.92 -13.92 -11.36
CA THR A 179 11.60 -12.52 -11.05
C THR A 179 10.66 -12.43 -9.85
N ARG A 180 9.70 -13.36 -9.73
CA ARG A 180 8.80 -13.45 -8.58
C ARG A 180 9.56 -13.75 -7.28
N GLU A 181 10.47 -14.73 -7.30
CA GLU A 181 11.31 -15.07 -6.15
C GLU A 181 12.15 -13.87 -5.68
N ILE A 182 12.73 -13.09 -6.61
CA ILE A 182 13.46 -11.86 -6.25
C ILE A 182 12.52 -10.81 -5.64
N LEU A 183 11.34 -10.60 -6.23
CA LEU A 183 10.36 -9.63 -5.71
C LEU A 183 9.91 -10.00 -4.29
N ASP A 184 9.69 -11.29 -4.03
CA ASP A 184 9.29 -11.79 -2.72
C ASP A 184 10.44 -11.63 -1.69
N GLN A 185 11.67 -11.99 -2.05
CA GLN A 185 12.85 -11.78 -1.21
C GLN A 185 13.09 -10.30 -0.90
N LYS A 186 12.93 -9.41 -1.89
CA LYS A 186 13.03 -7.97 -1.67
C LYS A 186 11.92 -7.47 -0.76
N ALA A 187 10.69 -7.91 -0.95
CA ALA A 187 9.59 -7.51 -0.08
C ALA A 187 9.87 -7.90 1.39
N GLU A 188 10.34 -9.12 1.63
CA GLU A 188 10.72 -9.60 2.96
C GLU A 188 11.89 -8.81 3.55
N TYR A 189 12.97 -8.60 2.78
CA TYR A 189 14.12 -7.82 3.24
C TYR A 189 13.74 -6.40 3.68
N TYR A 190 12.89 -5.72 2.90
CA TYR A 190 12.41 -4.37 3.26
C TYR A 190 11.47 -4.43 4.47
N GLN A 191 10.61 -5.46 4.56
CA GLN A 191 9.73 -5.64 5.71
C GLN A 191 10.54 -5.77 7.00
N GLU A 192 11.56 -6.64 7.00
CA GLU A 192 12.46 -6.83 8.13
C GLU A 192 13.26 -5.56 8.45
N THR A 193 13.75 -4.85 7.43
CA THR A 193 14.57 -3.66 7.66
C THR A 193 13.76 -2.50 8.26
N PHE A 194 12.56 -2.23 7.73
CA PHE A 194 11.79 -1.05 8.10
C PHE A 194 10.81 -1.28 9.25
N LEU A 195 10.26 -2.49 9.42
CA LEU A 195 9.21 -2.75 10.41
C LEU A 195 9.72 -3.43 11.66
N ARG A 196 10.70 -4.35 11.56
CA ARG A 196 11.23 -5.10 12.70
C ARG A 196 11.74 -4.23 13.86
N PRO A 197 12.41 -3.08 13.63
CA PRO A 197 12.83 -2.19 14.72
C PRO A 197 11.68 -1.68 15.58
N TYR A 198 10.46 -1.63 15.04
CA TYR A 198 9.25 -1.14 15.72
C TYR A 198 8.28 -2.27 16.13
N SER A 199 8.73 -3.52 16.01
CA SER A 199 7.91 -4.72 16.21
C SER A 199 7.12 -4.77 17.51
N HIS A 200 7.64 -4.21 18.60
CA HIS A 200 7.07 -4.34 19.94
C HIS A 200 5.77 -3.54 20.14
N GLY A 201 5.54 -2.50 19.33
CA GLY A 201 4.33 -1.67 19.42
C GLY A 201 3.43 -1.76 18.20
N ILE A 202 3.83 -2.51 17.18
CA ILE A 202 3.06 -2.65 15.94
C ILE A 202 1.82 -3.49 16.24
N VAL A 203 0.66 -3.04 15.75
CA VAL A 203 -0.62 -3.72 15.94
C VAL A 203 -1.30 -3.94 14.59
N SER A 204 -1.77 -5.16 14.35
CA SER A 204 -2.44 -5.55 13.11
C SER A 204 -3.90 -5.76 13.42
N ARG A 205 -4.79 -5.25 12.57
CA ARG A 205 -6.22 -5.45 12.73
C ARG A 205 -6.82 -6.02 11.47
N THR A 206 -7.70 -7.01 11.64
CA THR A 206 -8.60 -7.48 10.58
C THR A 206 -10.00 -7.64 11.15
N TYR A 207 -10.96 -7.88 10.28
CA TYR A 207 -12.33 -8.12 10.71
C TYR A 207 -12.51 -9.56 11.21
N ASN A 208 -13.45 -9.71 12.15
CA ASN A 208 -13.92 -11.00 12.59
C ASN A 208 -15.14 -11.43 11.76
N ASP A 209 -14.95 -12.37 10.86
CA ASP A 209 -16.00 -12.95 9.99
C ASP A 209 -16.45 -14.35 10.46
N GLY A 210 -16.10 -14.75 11.69
CA GLY A 210 -16.46 -16.04 12.22
C GLY A 210 -16.30 -16.12 13.74
N THR A 211 -16.11 -17.34 14.25
CA THR A 211 -15.90 -17.60 15.68
C THR A 211 -14.40 -17.70 15.98
N PHE A 212 -13.64 -16.65 15.67
CA PHE A 212 -12.19 -16.64 15.93
C PHE A 212 -11.91 -16.84 17.42
N LYS A 213 -11.07 -17.83 17.74
CA LYS A 213 -10.64 -18.14 19.10
C LYS A 213 -9.37 -18.97 19.06
N ILE A 214 -8.29 -18.46 19.65
CA ILE A 214 -7.01 -19.15 19.78
C ILE A 214 -6.39 -18.87 21.15
N ASP A 215 -5.54 -19.78 21.62
CA ASP A 215 -4.77 -19.60 22.85
C ASP A 215 -3.39 -19.04 22.51
N ASP A 216 -3.36 -17.74 22.20
CA ASP A 216 -2.12 -17.01 21.93
C ASP A 216 -2.25 -15.59 22.49
N PRO A 217 -1.42 -15.18 23.46
CA PRO A 217 -1.54 -13.89 24.14
C PRO A 217 -1.29 -12.68 23.23
N ARG A 218 -0.71 -12.90 22.03
CA ARG A 218 -0.55 -11.86 21.03
C ARG A 218 -1.88 -11.49 20.38
N PHE A 219 -2.91 -12.31 20.53
CA PHE A 219 -4.21 -12.06 19.93
C PHE A 219 -5.24 -11.54 20.92
N SER A 220 -6.04 -10.59 20.45
CA SER A 220 -7.27 -10.16 21.09
C SER A 220 -8.35 -10.06 20.01
N TRP A 221 -9.60 -10.31 20.37
CA TRP A 221 -10.69 -10.22 19.40
C TRP A 221 -12.01 -9.89 20.10
N ASP A 222 -12.91 -9.31 19.34
CA ASP A 222 -14.30 -9.06 19.70
C ASP A 222 -15.21 -9.54 18.57
N THR A 223 -16.51 -9.23 18.66
CA THR A 223 -17.51 -9.61 17.64
C THR A 223 -17.19 -9.05 16.25
N TYR A 224 -16.41 -7.98 16.14
CA TYR A 224 -16.20 -7.23 14.91
C TYR A 224 -14.76 -7.32 14.38
N SER A 225 -13.78 -7.51 15.26
CA SER A 225 -12.38 -7.38 14.91
C SER A 225 -11.48 -8.39 15.60
N ILE A 226 -10.39 -8.72 14.91
CA ILE A 226 -9.29 -9.55 15.40
C ILE A 226 -8.03 -8.69 15.33
N VAL A 227 -7.29 -8.66 16.44
CA VAL A 227 -6.11 -7.85 16.63
C VAL A 227 -4.93 -8.76 16.96
N PHE A 228 -3.82 -8.58 16.25
CA PHE A 228 -2.53 -9.18 16.56
C PHE A 228 -1.57 -8.10 17.07
N GLN A 229 -1.02 -8.31 18.25
CA GLN A 229 -0.01 -7.46 18.86
C GLN A 229 1.38 -8.00 18.53
N GLY A 230 2.21 -7.12 18.00
CA GLY A 230 3.56 -7.46 17.54
C GLY A 230 3.67 -7.46 16.02
N PHE A 231 4.86 -7.80 15.56
CA PHE A 231 5.16 -7.95 14.14
C PHE A 231 5.07 -9.43 13.72
N MET A 232 4.26 -9.71 12.70
CA MET A 232 4.12 -11.05 12.13
C MET A 232 5.08 -11.19 10.95
N ASP A 233 6.20 -11.86 11.16
CA ASP A 233 7.14 -12.24 10.09
C ASP A 233 6.68 -13.51 9.36
N ALA A 234 7.41 -13.89 8.30
CA ALA A 234 7.09 -15.08 7.51
C ALA A 234 7.14 -16.39 8.32
N THR A 235 8.06 -16.46 9.28
CA THR A 235 8.20 -17.61 10.20
C THR A 235 6.97 -17.72 11.10
N THR A 236 6.60 -16.65 11.79
CA THR A 236 5.44 -16.56 12.67
C THR A 236 4.14 -16.87 11.91
N LEU A 237 4.00 -16.34 10.69
CA LEU A 237 2.85 -16.67 9.82
C LEU A 237 2.77 -18.18 9.55
N SER A 238 3.90 -18.81 9.24
CA SER A 238 3.95 -20.23 8.92
C SER A 238 3.61 -21.09 10.13
N GLU A 239 4.15 -20.75 11.31
CA GLU A 239 3.83 -21.40 12.58
C GLU A 239 2.34 -21.28 12.94
N LEU A 240 1.76 -20.08 12.84
CA LEU A 240 0.34 -19.86 13.12
C LEU A 240 -0.56 -20.67 12.18
N LYS A 241 -0.23 -20.73 10.89
CA LYS A 241 -0.97 -21.54 9.92
C LYS A 241 -0.89 -23.04 10.20
N ALA A 242 0.26 -23.52 10.67
CA ALA A 242 0.45 -24.92 11.04
C ALA A 242 -0.33 -25.28 12.32
N ASN A 243 -0.27 -24.41 13.33
CA ASN A 243 -0.91 -24.63 14.63
C ASN A 243 -2.43 -24.44 14.59
N TYR A 244 -2.92 -23.54 13.73
CA TYR A 244 -4.34 -23.22 13.60
C TYR A 244 -4.82 -23.21 12.13
N PRO A 245 -4.90 -24.39 11.46
CA PRO A 245 -5.20 -24.48 10.03
C PRO A 245 -6.57 -23.91 9.62
N HIS A 246 -7.52 -23.80 10.55
CA HIS A 246 -8.86 -23.25 10.29
C HIS A 246 -8.86 -21.71 10.14
N TYR A 247 -7.82 -21.02 10.61
CA TYR A 247 -7.73 -19.55 10.61
C TYR A 247 -6.68 -19.01 9.62
N GLN A 248 -6.24 -19.81 8.65
CA GLN A 248 -5.18 -19.41 7.71
C GLN A 248 -5.49 -18.10 6.97
N GLU A 249 -6.74 -17.89 6.55
CA GLU A 249 -7.13 -16.64 5.88
C GLU A 249 -7.11 -15.44 6.84
N VAL A 250 -7.45 -15.61 8.12
CA VAL A 250 -7.31 -14.55 9.13
C VAL A 250 -5.85 -14.14 9.28
N PHE A 251 -4.94 -15.10 9.44
CA PHE A 251 -3.51 -14.80 9.58
C PHE A 251 -2.94 -14.15 8.34
N LYS A 252 -3.38 -14.59 7.15
CA LYS A 252 -3.01 -13.98 5.88
C LYS A 252 -3.48 -12.52 5.80
N ARG A 253 -4.72 -12.20 6.21
CA ARG A 253 -5.20 -10.80 6.27
C ARG A 253 -4.38 -9.96 7.23
N LEU A 254 -4.06 -10.49 8.41
CA LEU A 254 -3.24 -9.80 9.42
C LEU A 254 -1.80 -9.56 8.95
N TYR A 255 -1.19 -10.54 8.27
CA TYR A 255 0.14 -10.42 7.70
C TYR A 255 0.19 -9.39 6.56
N GLN A 256 -0.84 -9.34 5.72
CA GLN A 256 -0.95 -8.39 4.60
C GLN A 256 -0.90 -6.92 5.03
N ASN A 257 -1.24 -6.57 6.27
CA ASN A 257 -1.17 -5.20 6.78
C ASN A 257 0.25 -4.62 6.83
N TYR A 258 1.28 -5.47 6.79
CA TYR A 258 2.70 -5.11 6.84
C TYR A 258 3.46 -5.47 5.58
N GLN A 259 2.77 -6.09 4.61
CA GLN A 259 3.42 -6.60 3.44
C GLN A 259 3.92 -5.44 2.59
N VAL A 260 5.22 -5.45 2.32
CA VAL A 260 5.81 -4.58 1.30
C VAL A 260 5.25 -4.99 -0.06
N VAL A 261 4.75 -4.05 -0.85
CA VAL A 261 4.07 -4.36 -2.11
C VAL A 261 4.91 -3.92 -3.31
N PRO A 262 5.56 -4.86 -4.04
CA PRO A 262 6.20 -4.53 -5.30
C PRO A 262 5.16 -4.24 -6.38
N CYS A 263 5.29 -3.11 -7.05
CA CYS A 263 4.35 -2.62 -8.06
C CYS A 263 5.07 -2.09 -9.31
N SER A 264 4.39 -2.14 -10.45
CA SER A 264 4.77 -1.38 -11.65
C SER A 264 3.60 -0.57 -12.17
N SER A 265 3.78 0.75 -12.29
CA SER A 265 2.82 1.61 -12.97
C SER A 265 2.77 1.34 -14.48
N SER A 266 3.93 1.11 -15.09
CA SER A 266 4.06 0.85 -16.54
C SER A 266 3.39 -0.45 -16.93
N PHE A 267 3.70 -1.53 -16.22
CA PHE A 267 3.16 -2.86 -16.50
C PHE A 267 1.79 -3.08 -15.83
N ARG A 268 1.31 -2.11 -15.05
CA ARG A 268 0.13 -2.24 -14.19
C ARG A 268 0.19 -3.52 -13.36
N PHE A 269 1.33 -3.78 -12.75
CA PHE A 269 1.56 -4.97 -11.94
C PHE A 269 1.27 -4.67 -10.46
N ASN A 270 0.50 -5.56 -9.81
CA ASN A 270 0.14 -5.53 -8.39
C ASN A 270 -0.63 -4.29 -7.90
N LEU A 271 -1.26 -3.53 -8.81
CA LEU A 271 -2.02 -2.34 -8.45
C LEU A 271 -3.30 -2.71 -7.69
N ASN A 272 -3.98 -3.79 -8.06
CA ASN A 272 -5.12 -4.30 -7.28
C ASN A 272 -4.71 -4.72 -5.86
N LYS A 273 -3.56 -5.41 -5.74
CA LYS A 273 -3.03 -5.83 -4.43
C LYS A 273 -2.75 -4.61 -3.56
N LEU A 274 -2.13 -3.57 -4.12
CA LEU A 274 -1.90 -2.32 -3.40
C LEU A 274 -3.19 -1.63 -2.98
N MET A 275 -4.19 -1.53 -3.89
CA MET A 275 -5.49 -0.97 -3.56
C MET A 275 -6.20 -1.75 -2.45
N LEU A 276 -6.11 -3.09 -2.47
CA LEU A 276 -6.67 -3.93 -1.41
C LEU A 276 -6.00 -3.63 -0.06
N VAL A 277 -4.68 -3.43 -0.02
CA VAL A 277 -3.97 -3.04 1.22
C VAL A 277 -4.43 -1.67 1.72
N ILE A 278 -4.54 -0.69 0.82
CA ILE A 278 -5.05 0.65 1.17
C ILE A 278 -6.45 0.54 1.76
N VAL A 279 -7.36 -0.16 1.05
CA VAL A 279 -8.76 -0.35 1.43
C VAL A 279 -8.91 -1.10 2.76
N ASN A 280 -8.09 -2.13 2.99
CA ASN A 280 -8.11 -2.88 4.25
C ASN A 280 -7.67 -2.01 5.45
N LYS A 281 -6.71 -1.10 5.26
CA LYS A 281 -6.33 -0.13 6.29
C LYS A 281 -7.41 0.92 6.57
N MET A 282 -8.40 1.09 5.69
CA MET A 282 -9.54 1.98 5.93
C MET A 282 -10.58 1.41 6.92
N GLY A 283 -10.50 0.11 7.24
CA GLY A 283 -11.50 -0.58 8.07
C GLY A 283 -12.78 -0.95 7.32
N GLN A 284 -13.57 -1.89 7.85
CA GLN A 284 -14.74 -2.48 7.15
C GLN A 284 -15.76 -1.45 6.63
N GLU A 285 -16.04 -0.41 7.41
CA GLU A 285 -17.04 0.61 7.04
C GLU A 285 -16.60 1.46 5.84
N ALA A 286 -15.31 1.54 5.58
CA ALA A 286 -14.77 2.22 4.40
C ALA A 286 -14.73 1.31 3.17
N ILE A 287 -14.50 0.00 3.31
CA ILE A 287 -14.54 -0.94 2.17
C ILE A 287 -15.83 -0.78 1.37
N ALA A 288 -16.99 -0.73 2.02
CA ALA A 288 -18.27 -0.55 1.35
C ALA A 288 -18.43 0.79 0.61
N ARG A 289 -17.69 1.84 1.04
CA ARG A 289 -17.68 3.17 0.42
C ARG A 289 -16.75 3.24 -0.80
N PHE A 290 -15.69 2.44 -0.78
CA PHE A 290 -14.58 2.48 -1.73
C PHE A 290 -14.45 1.19 -2.57
N ASN A 291 -15.42 0.29 -2.55
CA ASN A 291 -15.43 -0.95 -3.35
C ASN A 291 -15.26 -0.70 -4.86
N ASN A 292 -15.69 0.46 -5.37
CA ASN A 292 -15.54 0.84 -6.77
C ASN A 292 -14.07 1.03 -7.20
N PHE A 293 -13.18 1.23 -6.24
CA PHE A 293 -11.74 1.31 -6.47
C PHE A 293 -11.07 -0.05 -6.61
N LEU A 294 -11.72 -1.13 -6.12
CA LEU A 294 -11.30 -2.50 -6.38
C LEU A 294 -11.85 -2.89 -7.76
N ASN A 295 -11.06 -2.58 -8.79
CA ASN A 295 -11.44 -2.74 -10.19
C ASN A 295 -10.58 -3.83 -10.85
N ASP A 296 -11.24 -4.82 -11.47
CA ASP A 296 -10.57 -5.92 -12.17
C ASP A 296 -9.67 -5.44 -13.34
N GLN A 297 -9.85 -4.20 -13.80
CA GLN A 297 -9.05 -3.56 -14.84
C GLN A 297 -7.74 -2.94 -14.32
N LEU A 298 -7.54 -2.79 -13.00
CA LEU A 298 -6.35 -2.08 -12.50
C LEU A 298 -5.05 -2.72 -12.94
N ASP A 299 -5.01 -4.05 -13.06
CA ASP A 299 -3.81 -4.77 -13.52
C ASP A 299 -3.80 -5.06 -15.03
N LYS A 300 -4.77 -4.52 -15.77
CA LYS A 300 -4.92 -4.71 -17.22
C LYS A 300 -4.53 -3.44 -17.97
N LEU A 301 -3.93 -3.62 -19.13
CA LEU A 301 -3.62 -2.52 -20.06
C LEU A 301 -3.96 -2.90 -21.50
N PRO A 302 -4.21 -1.92 -22.40
CA PRO A 302 -4.45 -2.22 -23.80
C PRO A 302 -3.31 -3.04 -24.38
N PHE A 303 -3.63 -4.16 -25.02
CA PHE A 303 -2.64 -5.12 -25.52
C PHE A 303 -1.70 -4.50 -26.57
N ALA A 304 -2.20 -3.54 -27.37
CA ALA A 304 -1.37 -2.78 -28.30
C ALA A 304 -0.25 -2.01 -27.58
N LYS A 305 -0.59 -1.31 -26.49
CA LYS A 305 0.38 -0.58 -25.66
C LYS A 305 1.34 -1.54 -24.95
N ALA A 306 0.85 -2.70 -24.50
CA ALA A 306 1.67 -3.69 -23.82
C ALA A 306 2.81 -4.25 -24.67
N LYS A 307 2.65 -4.29 -26.01
CA LYS A 307 3.68 -4.76 -26.94
C LYS A 307 4.84 -3.79 -27.14
N GLU A 308 4.70 -2.54 -26.74
CA GLU A 308 5.75 -1.52 -26.88
C GLU A 308 6.89 -1.72 -25.86
N TYR A 309 6.67 -2.53 -24.82
CA TYR A 309 7.67 -2.81 -23.80
C TYR A 309 8.68 -3.88 -24.27
N SER A 310 9.96 -3.66 -23.96
CA SER A 310 11.03 -4.60 -24.27
C SER A 310 11.07 -5.78 -23.29
N ASN A 311 11.63 -6.92 -23.71
CA ASN A 311 11.93 -8.08 -22.87
C ASN A 311 10.70 -8.77 -22.24
N LEU A 312 9.74 -9.17 -23.09
CA LEU A 312 8.53 -9.89 -22.68
C LEU A 312 8.26 -11.15 -23.52
N ILE A 313 7.61 -12.12 -22.87
CA ILE A 313 7.10 -13.35 -23.48
C ILE A 313 5.58 -13.26 -23.51
N VAL A 314 4.97 -13.34 -24.69
CA VAL A 314 3.51 -13.29 -24.84
C VAL A 314 2.94 -14.69 -24.81
N ILE A 315 1.94 -14.90 -23.96
CA ILE A 315 1.24 -16.18 -23.82
C ILE A 315 -0.26 -16.03 -24.08
N ASP A 316 -0.87 -17.07 -24.65
CA ASP A 316 -2.31 -17.26 -24.68
C ASP A 316 -2.68 -18.16 -23.49
N PRO A 317 -3.19 -17.61 -22.38
CA PRO A 317 -3.51 -18.40 -21.20
C PRO A 317 -4.64 -19.40 -21.46
N ASN A 318 -5.55 -19.11 -22.40
CA ASN A 318 -6.68 -19.99 -22.72
C ASN A 318 -6.23 -21.24 -23.49
N LYS A 319 -5.18 -21.10 -24.30
CA LYS A 319 -4.62 -22.21 -25.11
C LYS A 319 -3.34 -22.81 -24.52
N ASN A 320 -2.91 -22.32 -23.36
CA ASN A 320 -1.67 -22.67 -22.69
C ASN A 320 -0.45 -22.74 -23.64
N ARG A 321 -0.32 -21.75 -24.53
CA ARG A 321 0.75 -21.71 -25.54
C ARG A 321 1.42 -20.36 -25.62
N LYS A 322 2.70 -20.38 -25.96
CA LYS A 322 3.52 -19.20 -26.26
C LYS A 322 3.11 -18.64 -27.62
N LEU A 323 2.76 -17.36 -27.66
CA LEU A 323 2.37 -16.65 -28.89
C LEU A 323 3.55 -15.92 -29.53
N PHE A 324 4.45 -15.37 -28.70
CA PHE A 324 5.56 -14.54 -29.15
C PHE A 324 6.64 -14.46 -28.07
N ASP A 325 7.91 -14.36 -28.47
CA ASP A 325 9.04 -14.19 -27.55
C ASP A 325 10.00 -13.13 -28.06
N LEU A 326 10.12 -12.02 -27.33
CA LEU A 326 11.12 -11.02 -27.65
C LEU A 326 12.53 -11.41 -27.20
N THR A 327 12.69 -12.42 -26.35
CA THR A 327 14.01 -12.94 -25.94
C THR A 327 14.70 -13.74 -27.05
N GLU A 328 13.94 -14.24 -28.03
CA GLU A 328 14.47 -15.00 -29.19
C GLU A 328 14.81 -14.10 -30.39
N THR A 329 14.25 -12.88 -30.45
CA THR A 329 14.66 -11.87 -31.43
C THR A 329 16.03 -11.32 -31.06
N ARG A 330 17.09 -11.98 -31.55
CA ARG A 330 18.42 -11.35 -31.68
C ARG A 330 18.28 -10.17 -32.65
N ILE A 331 18.59 -8.97 -32.16
CA ILE A 331 18.79 -7.78 -32.99
C ILE A 331 19.95 -8.04 -33.94
#